data_AF-A0A3M7NID3-F1
#
_entry.id   AF-A0A3M7NID3-F1
#
_cell.length_a   1.000
_cell.length_b   1.000
_cell.length_c   1.000
_cell.angle_alpha   90.00
_cell.angle_beta   90.00
_cell.angle_gamma   90.00
#
_symmetry.space_group_name_H-M   'P 1'
#
loop_
_entity.id
_entity.type
_entity.pdbx_description
1 polymer ?
#
loop_
_entity_poly.entity_id
_entity_poly.type
_entity_poly.pdbx_seq_one_letter_code
_entity_poly.pdbx_strand_id
1 'polypeptide(L)'
;MTSSVASVDSLFSAIETRRTIYPLTKTSTVPDSRIREIVESTIKHTPSAFNVQSARAVILLGADHEKLWEKGSVFLQKSVPAEVWEKFAPRVQGFKAAYGTALWFEDSEDLDDLKEKNPQVQHVISEWSDHSSGMHHFIAWTALSLEGLGCNLQHYNLLPGFTKEVLEEWKLPQTWVLKSQLVFGKPINGMVRDRDRTYKPVEDRMSLLVTIFIIELICYLVLSIGAKPINDSVRLSTIDVKADSRLIPPHQLWQIYNRTPLASSKDFQDQVRLRQDVVRMKRELAGISAQDDFAKWAKLRRQHDKAMEEYDKKAAALSASRSSFDIKATAIRWTCTRGLQIALQFWHTKTPIFTYPRGWFPWQIEWILGFPRCPYGGVSINVWSNTCSVVIALVGELVGYALKYVQEVRSRRPQKTKQPQKTKAN
;
A
#
# COMPACT_ATOMS: atom_id res chain seq x y z
N MET A 1 -25.11 8.55 -23.51
CA MET A 1 -23.79 8.00 -23.16
C MET A 1 -23.99 7.10 -21.95
N THR A 2 -24.02 5.79 -22.16
CA THR A 2 -24.02 4.81 -21.09
C THR A 2 -22.67 4.88 -20.39
N SER A 3 -22.67 5.24 -19.11
CA SER A 3 -21.48 5.28 -18.26
C SER A 3 -20.90 3.88 -18.15
N SER A 4 -19.99 3.49 -19.05
CA SER A 4 -19.10 2.36 -18.78
C SER A 4 -18.22 2.78 -17.62
N VAL A 5 -18.39 2.12 -16.48
CA VAL A 5 -17.53 2.33 -15.32
C VAL A 5 -16.14 1.88 -15.75
N ALA A 6 -15.22 2.84 -15.91
CA ALA A 6 -13.82 2.55 -16.20
C ALA A 6 -13.29 1.61 -15.11
N SER A 7 -12.73 0.47 -15.51
CA SER A 7 -12.16 -0.50 -14.57
C SER A 7 -10.63 -0.48 -14.64
N VAL A 8 -10.00 -0.83 -13.52
CA VAL A 8 -8.55 -0.99 -13.44
C VAL A 8 -8.04 -1.98 -14.50
N ASP A 9 -8.78 -3.07 -14.72
CA ASP A 9 -8.42 -4.07 -15.73
C ASP A 9 -8.53 -3.52 -17.16
N SER A 10 -9.53 -2.68 -17.45
CA SER A 10 -9.66 -2.04 -18.76
C SER A 10 -8.51 -1.07 -19.05
N LEU A 11 -8.03 -0.35 -18.02
CA LEU A 11 -6.86 0.50 -18.12
C LEU A 11 -5.60 -0.33 -18.38
N PHE A 12 -5.32 -1.35 -17.55
CA PHE A 12 -4.11 -2.16 -17.73
C PHE A 12 -4.12 -2.94 -19.04
N SER A 13 -5.27 -3.45 -19.48
CA SER A 13 -5.42 -4.08 -20.78
C SER A 13 -5.04 -3.12 -21.92
N ALA A 14 -5.49 -1.86 -21.87
CA ALA A 14 -5.10 -0.84 -22.84
C ALA A 14 -3.59 -0.57 -22.84
N ILE A 15 -2.99 -0.46 -21.65
CA ILE A 15 -1.55 -0.22 -21.48
C ILE A 15 -0.70 -1.38 -22.00
N GLU A 16 -1.13 -2.61 -21.72
CA GLU A 16 -0.45 -3.83 -22.16
C GLU A 16 -0.54 -3.99 -23.67
N THR A 17 -1.74 -3.86 -24.24
CA THR A 17 -2.01 -4.06 -25.66
C THR A 17 -1.40 -2.99 -26.54
N ARG A 18 -1.18 -1.77 -26.05
CA ARG A 18 -0.46 -0.72 -26.77
C ARG A 18 0.96 -1.18 -27.15
N ARG A 19 1.27 -1.18 -28.45
CA ARG A 19 2.58 -1.58 -29.00
C ARG A 19 3.16 -0.53 -29.94
N THR A 20 4.46 -0.67 -30.22
CA THR A 20 5.14 0.04 -31.32
C THR A 20 4.93 -0.73 -32.60
N ILE A 21 4.33 -0.06 -33.58
CA ILE A 21 4.02 -0.60 -34.90
C ILE A 21 4.67 0.31 -35.95
N TYR A 22 5.61 -0.26 -36.71
CA TYR A 22 6.28 0.42 -37.82
C TYR A 22 5.58 0.23 -39.17
N PRO A 23 5.08 -0.98 -39.53
CA PRO A 23 4.40 -1.19 -40.80
C PRO A 23 2.98 -0.59 -40.76
N LEU A 24 2.86 0.65 -41.23
CA LEU A 24 1.61 1.43 -41.25
C LEU A 24 1.21 1.74 -42.70
N THR A 25 -0.09 1.88 -42.94
CA THR A 25 -0.64 2.34 -44.22
C THR A 25 -1.02 3.82 -44.17
N LYS A 26 -1.21 4.41 -45.35
CA LYS A 26 -1.76 5.76 -45.55
C LYS A 26 -3.28 5.85 -45.31
N THR A 27 -3.84 5.00 -44.45
CA THR A 27 -5.28 4.99 -44.14
C THR A 27 -5.50 4.95 -42.64
N SER A 28 -6.66 5.44 -42.21
CA SER A 28 -7.08 5.42 -40.80
C SER A 28 -8.22 4.43 -40.58
N THR A 29 -8.32 3.88 -39.38
CA THR A 29 -9.45 3.07 -38.92
C THR A 29 -10.62 3.93 -38.42
N VAL A 30 -10.39 5.22 -38.17
CA VAL A 30 -11.35 6.20 -37.64
C VAL A 30 -11.27 7.53 -38.41
N PRO A 31 -12.32 8.36 -38.42
CA PRO A 31 -12.28 9.66 -39.09
C PRO A 31 -11.34 10.66 -38.40
N ASP A 32 -10.89 11.68 -39.13
CA ASP A 32 -10.00 12.74 -38.63
C ASP A 32 -10.56 13.49 -37.42
N SER A 33 -11.89 13.66 -37.38
CA SER A 33 -12.57 14.26 -36.23
C SER A 33 -12.35 13.46 -34.94
N ARG A 34 -12.32 12.13 -35.03
CA ARG A 34 -12.07 11.25 -33.88
C ARG A 34 -10.61 11.34 -33.44
N ILE A 35 -9.67 11.40 -34.38
CA ILE A 35 -8.24 11.60 -34.08
C ILE A 35 -8.05 12.94 -33.34
N ARG A 36 -8.69 14.00 -33.83
CA ARG A 36 -8.65 15.32 -33.19
C ARG A 36 -9.21 15.27 -31.77
N GLU A 37 -10.39 14.68 -31.58
CA GLU A 37 -11.03 14.54 -30.27
C GLU A 37 -10.12 13.81 -29.26
N ILE A 38 -9.40 12.77 -29.71
CA ILE A 38 -8.45 12.02 -28.88
C ILE A 38 -7.28 12.91 -28.45
N VAL A 39 -6.70 13.67 -29.37
CA VAL A 39 -5.58 14.58 -29.07
C VAL A 39 -6.03 15.72 -28.17
N GLU A 40 -7.19 16.33 -28.43
CA GLU A 40 -7.80 17.36 -27.58
C GLU A 40 -8.07 16.84 -26.16
N SER A 41 -8.66 15.65 -26.05
CA SER A 41 -8.91 15.00 -24.76
C SER A 41 -7.61 14.69 -24.03
N THR A 42 -6.57 14.30 -24.76
CA THR A 42 -5.24 14.04 -24.20
C THR A 42 -4.64 15.32 -23.61
N ILE A 43 -4.63 16.43 -24.36
CA ILE A 43 -4.12 17.73 -23.87
C ILE A 43 -4.92 18.19 -22.64
N LYS A 44 -6.24 18.05 -22.69
CA LYS A 44 -7.14 18.54 -21.64
C LYS A 44 -7.02 17.78 -20.31
N HIS A 45 -6.82 16.46 -20.37
CA HIS A 45 -6.94 15.58 -19.21
C HIS A 45 -5.61 15.07 -18.66
N THR A 46 -4.49 15.31 -19.36
CA THR A 46 -3.17 14.95 -18.85
C THR A 46 -2.71 15.98 -17.80
N PRO A 47 -2.24 15.56 -16.62
CA PRO A 47 -1.77 16.48 -15.61
C PRO A 47 -0.42 17.11 -15.99
N SER A 48 -0.17 18.29 -15.45
CA SER A 48 1.12 19.00 -15.55
C SER A 48 1.50 19.59 -14.18
N ALA A 49 2.79 19.78 -13.95
CA ALA A 49 3.27 20.37 -12.70
C ALA A 49 2.66 21.76 -12.50
N PHE A 50 2.14 22.04 -11.31
CA PHE A 50 1.43 23.29 -10.99
C PHE A 50 0.25 23.60 -11.93
N ASN A 51 -0.25 22.61 -12.68
CA ASN A 51 -1.25 22.79 -13.72
C ASN A 51 -0.85 23.82 -14.80
N VAL A 52 0.46 23.91 -15.11
CA VAL A 52 1.02 24.87 -16.08
C VAL A 52 0.47 24.70 -17.50
N GLN A 53 0.07 23.48 -17.89
CA GLN A 53 -0.55 23.19 -19.19
C GLN A 53 0.28 23.67 -20.41
N SER A 54 1.61 23.60 -20.30
CA SER A 54 2.55 24.01 -21.35
C SER A 54 2.56 23.11 -22.59
N ALA A 55 1.94 21.92 -22.52
CA ALA A 55 1.87 21.01 -23.65
C ALA A 55 1.09 21.61 -24.83
N ARG A 56 1.59 21.38 -26.03
CA ARG A 56 0.97 21.77 -27.30
C ARG A 56 1.05 20.62 -28.29
N ALA A 57 0.08 20.52 -29.20
CA ALA A 57 0.11 19.50 -30.25
C ALA A 57 -0.29 20.07 -31.61
N VAL A 58 0.29 19.51 -32.66
CA VAL A 58 -0.10 19.76 -34.05
C VAL A 58 -0.33 18.42 -34.73
N ILE A 59 -1.51 18.26 -35.36
CA ILE A 59 -1.85 17.04 -36.09
C ILE A 59 -1.63 17.31 -37.58
N LEU A 60 -0.69 16.58 -38.18
CA LEU A 60 -0.42 16.62 -39.60
C LEU A 60 -0.97 15.35 -40.26
N LEU A 61 -1.80 15.52 -41.28
CA LEU A 61 -2.47 14.44 -42.02
C LEU A 61 -2.20 14.59 -43.52
N GLY A 62 -2.28 13.48 -44.26
CA GLY A 62 -2.20 13.50 -45.73
C GLY A 62 -0.95 14.24 -46.25
N ALA A 63 -1.15 15.29 -47.05
CA ALA A 63 -0.05 16.03 -47.67
C ALA A 63 0.91 16.68 -46.66
N ASP A 64 0.41 17.21 -45.54
CA ASP A 64 1.27 17.82 -44.52
C ASP A 64 2.09 16.78 -43.75
N HIS A 65 1.53 15.59 -43.53
CA HIS A 65 2.26 14.45 -43.00
C HIS A 65 3.40 14.04 -43.93
N GLU A 66 3.12 13.91 -45.23
CA GLU A 66 4.15 13.55 -46.21
C GLU A 66 5.24 14.61 -46.30
N LYS A 67 4.87 15.89 -46.28
CA LYS A 67 5.79 17.02 -46.30
C LYS A 67 6.74 17.02 -45.10
N LEU A 68 6.24 16.72 -43.89
CA LEU A 68 7.08 16.58 -42.69
C LEU A 68 8.18 15.54 -42.91
N TRP A 69 7.82 14.35 -43.39
CA TRP A 69 8.78 13.26 -43.55
C TRP A 69 9.70 13.44 -44.76
N GLU A 70 9.28 14.19 -45.78
CA GLU A 70 10.18 14.65 -46.85
C GLU A 70 11.24 15.61 -46.33
N LYS A 71 10.86 16.62 -45.54
CA LYS A 71 11.83 17.53 -44.90
C LYS A 71 12.77 16.76 -43.98
N GLY A 72 12.22 15.87 -43.15
CA GLY A 72 13.00 15.03 -42.24
C GLY A 72 14.00 14.13 -42.98
N SER A 73 13.58 13.56 -44.12
CA SER A 73 14.44 12.78 -45.02
C SER A 73 15.62 13.60 -45.54
N VAL A 74 15.33 14.75 -46.15
CA VAL A 74 16.35 15.65 -46.72
C VAL A 74 17.30 16.15 -45.63
N PHE A 75 16.77 16.52 -44.47
CA PHE A 75 17.56 17.03 -43.36
C PHE A 75 18.49 15.95 -42.80
N LEU A 76 17.96 14.75 -42.54
CA LEU A 76 18.74 13.63 -42.03
C LEU A 76 19.83 13.22 -43.02
N GLN A 77 19.50 13.11 -44.31
CA GLN A 77 20.46 12.78 -45.37
C GLN A 77 21.64 13.74 -45.41
N LYS A 78 21.42 15.04 -45.19
CA LYS A 78 22.49 16.05 -45.14
C LYS A 78 23.30 16.01 -43.84
N SER A 79 22.72 15.46 -42.78
CA SER A 79 23.29 15.52 -41.42
C SER A 79 24.12 14.29 -41.05
N VAL A 80 24.02 13.20 -41.81
CA VAL A 80 24.70 11.93 -41.50
C VAL A 80 25.54 11.43 -42.69
N PRO A 81 26.59 10.62 -42.46
CA PRO A 81 27.33 9.97 -43.53
C PRO A 81 26.44 9.10 -44.43
N ALA A 82 26.84 8.92 -45.69
CA ALA A 82 26.06 8.18 -46.68
C ALA A 82 25.72 6.75 -46.23
N GLU A 83 26.65 6.02 -45.60
CA GLU A 83 26.40 4.65 -45.13
C GLU A 83 25.39 4.59 -43.98
N VAL A 84 25.31 5.67 -43.19
CA VAL A 84 24.31 5.80 -42.12
C VAL A 84 22.95 6.11 -42.75
N TRP A 85 22.90 7.03 -43.71
CA TRP A 85 21.67 7.37 -44.43
C TRP A 85 21.01 6.16 -45.09
N GLU A 86 21.77 5.31 -45.79
CA GLU A 86 21.24 4.11 -46.45
C GLU A 86 20.51 3.16 -45.48
N LYS A 87 20.95 3.09 -44.23
CA LYS A 87 20.30 2.28 -43.18
C LYS A 87 19.01 2.91 -42.64
N PHE A 88 18.92 4.23 -42.64
CA PHE A 88 17.77 4.96 -42.08
C PHE A 88 16.72 5.35 -43.12
N ALA A 89 17.09 5.52 -44.39
CA ALA A 89 16.18 5.91 -45.46
C ALA A 89 14.92 5.02 -45.55
N PRO A 90 15.01 3.68 -45.45
CA PRO A 90 13.81 2.82 -45.45
C PRO A 90 12.89 3.08 -44.25
N ARG A 91 13.44 3.46 -43.09
CA ARG A 91 12.62 3.80 -41.91
C ARG A 91 11.89 5.12 -42.11
N VAL A 92 12.57 6.15 -42.62
CA VAL A 92 11.95 7.44 -42.92
C VAL A 92 10.82 7.27 -43.94
N GLN A 93 11.06 6.47 -44.97
CA GLN A 93 10.05 6.13 -45.96
C GLN A 93 8.88 5.39 -45.35
N GLY A 94 9.12 4.50 -44.39
CA GLY A 94 8.08 3.84 -43.60
C GLY A 94 7.23 4.82 -42.78
N PHE A 95 7.85 5.86 -42.20
CA PHE A 95 7.10 6.91 -41.49
C PHE A 95 6.22 7.73 -42.45
N LYS A 96 6.76 8.12 -43.61
CA LYS A 96 6.02 8.81 -44.69
C LYS A 96 4.85 7.98 -45.25
N ALA A 97 4.95 6.65 -45.19
CA ALA A 97 3.91 5.74 -45.67
C ALA A 97 2.73 5.57 -44.69
N ALA A 98 2.77 6.21 -43.51
CA ALA A 98 1.69 6.21 -42.55
C ALA A 98 0.58 7.22 -42.92
N TYR A 99 -0.46 7.30 -42.08
CA TYR A 99 -1.60 8.19 -42.33
C TYR A 99 -1.35 9.62 -41.86
N GLY A 100 -0.71 9.75 -40.69
CA GLY A 100 -0.54 11.03 -40.02
C GLY A 100 0.55 11.04 -38.97
N THR A 101 0.80 12.23 -38.43
CA THR A 101 1.74 12.45 -37.33
C THR A 101 1.21 13.51 -36.38
N ALA A 102 1.20 13.19 -35.09
CA ALA A 102 0.97 14.16 -34.03
C ALA A 102 2.34 14.65 -33.52
N LEU A 103 2.62 15.93 -33.74
CA LEU A 103 3.79 16.63 -33.22
C LEU A 103 3.46 17.14 -31.82
N TRP A 104 4.34 16.88 -30.84
CA TRP A 104 4.16 17.31 -29.46
C TRP A 104 5.24 18.31 -29.07
N PHE A 105 4.81 19.42 -28.48
CA PHE A 105 5.67 20.52 -28.06
C PHE A 105 5.39 20.90 -26.60
N GLU A 106 6.32 21.63 -26.01
CA GLU A 106 6.15 22.34 -24.75
C GLU A 106 6.42 23.83 -24.99
N ASP A 107 5.53 24.70 -24.50
CA ASP A 107 5.64 26.14 -24.64
C ASP A 107 6.63 26.70 -23.62
N SER A 108 7.73 27.27 -24.07
CA SER A 108 8.78 27.80 -23.18
C SER A 108 8.29 29.00 -22.38
N GLU A 109 7.38 29.82 -22.91
CA GLU A 109 6.85 30.99 -22.21
C GLU A 109 6.09 30.57 -20.95
N ASP A 110 5.19 29.58 -21.04
CA ASP A 110 4.45 29.06 -19.89
C ASP A 110 5.40 28.51 -18.81
N LEU A 111 6.50 27.87 -19.24
CA LEU A 111 7.51 27.32 -18.33
C LEU A 111 8.38 28.40 -17.70
N ASP A 112 8.71 29.46 -18.43
CA ASP A 112 9.48 30.60 -17.93
C ASP A 112 8.66 31.41 -16.93
N ASP A 113 7.37 31.63 -17.19
CA ASP A 113 6.40 32.18 -16.26
C ASP A 113 6.35 31.37 -14.94
N LEU A 114 6.35 30.04 -15.03
CA LEU A 114 6.36 29.17 -13.86
C LEU A 114 7.68 29.28 -13.09
N LYS A 115 8.81 29.33 -13.80
CA LYS A 115 10.12 29.53 -13.20
C LYS A 115 10.17 30.82 -12.42
N GLU A 116 9.77 31.94 -13.02
CA GLU A 116 9.77 33.25 -12.38
C GLU A 116 8.91 33.27 -11.11
N LYS A 117 7.73 32.66 -11.15
CA LYS A 117 6.84 32.54 -9.99
C LYS A 117 7.41 31.64 -8.90
N ASN A 118 8.25 30.66 -9.24
CA ASN A 118 8.76 29.65 -8.29
C ASN A 118 10.31 29.50 -8.32
N PRO A 119 11.09 30.54 -7.92
CA PRO A 119 12.56 30.54 -7.98
C PRO A 119 13.25 29.34 -7.32
N GLN A 120 12.68 28.86 -6.21
CA GLN A 120 13.23 27.77 -5.38
C GLN A 120 13.35 26.43 -6.14
N VAL A 121 12.48 26.21 -7.13
CA VAL A 121 12.37 24.95 -7.87
C VAL A 121 12.66 25.11 -9.37
N GLN A 122 13.19 26.26 -9.80
CA GLN A 122 13.49 26.53 -11.21
C GLN A 122 14.31 25.45 -11.89
N HIS A 123 15.30 24.91 -11.18
CA HIS A 123 16.23 23.91 -11.68
C HIS A 123 15.56 22.56 -12.04
N VAL A 124 14.34 22.27 -11.55
CA VAL A 124 13.61 21.02 -11.85
C VAL A 124 12.39 21.23 -12.76
N ILE A 125 12.00 22.47 -13.08
CA ILE A 125 10.79 22.72 -13.88
C ILE A 125 10.89 22.12 -15.29
N SER A 126 12.06 22.18 -15.92
CA SER A 126 12.28 21.55 -17.23
C SER A 126 12.11 20.03 -17.18
N GLU A 127 12.60 19.39 -16.12
CA GLU A 127 12.41 17.94 -15.91
C GLU A 127 10.92 17.59 -15.73
N TRP A 128 10.18 18.40 -14.96
CA TRP A 128 8.74 18.21 -14.77
C TRP A 128 7.93 18.41 -16.06
N SER A 129 8.34 19.33 -16.93
CA SER A 129 7.79 19.48 -18.27
C SER A 129 8.00 18.20 -19.10
N ASP A 130 9.19 17.60 -19.07
CA ASP A 130 9.46 16.34 -19.77
C ASP A 130 8.61 15.17 -19.21
N HIS A 131 8.36 15.13 -17.91
CA HIS A 131 7.41 14.18 -17.31
C HIS A 131 5.99 14.36 -17.86
N SER A 132 5.52 15.60 -17.95
CA SER A 132 4.21 15.92 -18.51
C SER A 132 4.12 15.52 -19.99
N SER A 133 5.11 15.88 -20.78
CA SER A 133 5.22 15.50 -22.20
C SER A 133 5.16 13.98 -22.38
N GLY A 134 5.89 13.22 -21.55
CA GLY A 134 5.83 11.75 -21.55
C GLY A 134 4.43 11.18 -21.28
N MET A 135 3.68 11.78 -20.37
CA MET A 135 2.28 11.38 -20.10
C MET A 135 1.36 11.65 -21.29
N HIS A 136 1.49 12.81 -21.95
CA HIS A 136 0.71 13.15 -23.14
C HIS A 136 0.96 12.16 -24.28
N HIS A 137 2.24 11.88 -24.58
CA HIS A 137 2.62 10.89 -25.60
C HIS A 137 2.01 9.52 -25.31
N PHE A 138 2.06 9.09 -24.05
CA PHE A 138 1.55 7.79 -23.63
C PHE A 138 0.04 7.67 -23.75
N ILE A 139 -0.70 8.70 -23.31
CA ILE A 139 -2.17 8.72 -23.35
C ILE A 139 -2.65 8.74 -24.80
N ALA A 140 -2.13 9.65 -25.63
CA ALA A 140 -2.50 9.74 -27.04
C ALA A 140 -2.23 8.44 -27.79
N TRP A 141 -1.04 7.85 -27.60
CA TRP A 141 -0.69 6.58 -28.21
C TRP A 141 -1.64 5.46 -27.76
N THR A 142 -1.91 5.34 -26.47
CA THR A 142 -2.82 4.33 -25.93
C THR A 142 -4.23 4.48 -26.53
N ALA A 143 -4.76 5.69 -26.57
CA ALA A 143 -6.09 5.98 -27.12
C ALA A 143 -6.19 5.69 -28.61
N LEU A 144 -5.20 6.11 -29.43
CA LEU A 144 -5.17 5.79 -30.86
C LEU A 144 -5.08 4.28 -31.10
N SER A 145 -4.30 3.55 -30.29
CA SER A 145 -4.21 2.10 -30.38
C SER A 145 -5.52 1.38 -30.05
N LEU A 146 -6.32 1.89 -29.11
CA LEU A 146 -7.64 1.33 -28.80
C LEU A 146 -8.64 1.50 -29.97
N GLU A 147 -8.46 2.53 -30.79
CA GLU A 147 -9.23 2.76 -32.03
C GLU A 147 -8.68 1.97 -33.22
N GLY A 148 -7.71 1.09 -33.01
CA GLY A 148 -7.13 0.22 -34.03
C GLY A 148 -6.01 0.86 -34.87
N LEU A 149 -5.52 2.05 -34.49
CA LEU A 149 -4.37 2.68 -35.15
C LEU A 149 -3.05 2.15 -34.57
N GLY A 150 -2.18 1.68 -35.46
CA GLY A 150 -0.78 1.40 -35.12
C GLY A 150 -0.03 2.72 -34.97
N CYS A 151 0.88 2.79 -34.00
CA CYS A 151 1.66 3.99 -33.74
C CYS A 151 3.13 3.67 -33.45
N ASN A 152 4.02 4.63 -33.76
CA ASN A 152 5.41 4.63 -33.32
C ASN A 152 5.88 6.05 -32.99
N LEU A 153 6.69 6.19 -31.93
CA LEU A 153 7.14 7.49 -31.43
C LEU A 153 8.57 7.78 -31.89
N GLN A 154 8.75 8.91 -32.57
CA GLN A 154 10.02 9.37 -33.14
C GLN A 154 10.52 10.64 -32.46
N HIS A 155 11.83 10.90 -32.59
CA HIS A 155 12.52 12.03 -31.94
C HIS A 155 13.50 12.74 -32.90
N TYR A 156 13.03 13.21 -34.05
CA TYR A 156 13.83 13.99 -35.01
C TYR A 156 14.22 15.38 -34.49
N ASN A 157 13.63 15.80 -33.37
CA ASN A 157 14.06 16.97 -32.59
C ASN A 157 15.48 16.83 -32.02
N LEU A 158 16.13 15.66 -32.13
CA LEU A 158 17.57 15.51 -31.89
C LEU A 158 18.43 16.36 -32.84
N LEU A 159 17.85 16.82 -33.96
CA LEU A 159 18.48 17.70 -34.93
C LEU A 159 17.89 19.12 -34.79
N PRO A 160 18.61 20.09 -34.19
CA PRO A 160 18.06 21.42 -33.91
C PRO A 160 17.53 22.16 -35.15
N GLY A 161 18.19 22.00 -36.31
CA GLY A 161 17.76 22.63 -37.56
C GLY A 161 16.41 22.12 -38.06
N PHE A 162 16.09 20.83 -37.85
CA PHE A 162 14.80 20.26 -38.23
C PHE A 162 13.64 20.91 -37.45
N THR A 163 13.81 21.13 -36.15
CA THR A 163 12.79 21.77 -35.31
C THR A 163 12.46 23.18 -35.80
N LYS A 164 13.48 23.96 -36.19
CA LYS A 164 13.27 25.30 -36.74
C LYS A 164 12.48 25.28 -38.05
N GLU A 165 12.82 24.38 -38.97
CA GLU A 165 12.07 24.22 -40.22
C GLU A 165 10.61 23.83 -40.00
N VAL A 166 10.33 23.00 -38.98
CA VAL A 166 8.96 22.64 -38.58
C VAL A 166 8.21 23.88 -38.10
N LEU A 167 8.78 24.67 -37.19
CA LEU A 167 8.10 25.87 -36.68
C LEU A 167 7.82 26.88 -37.80
N GLU A 168 8.76 27.07 -38.72
CA GLU A 168 8.60 27.99 -39.85
C GLU A 168 7.56 27.51 -40.87
N GLU A 169 7.60 26.23 -41.27
CA GLU A 169 6.69 25.66 -42.28
C GLU A 169 5.22 25.79 -41.87
N TRP A 170 4.91 25.46 -40.62
CA TRP A 170 3.54 25.52 -40.10
C TRP A 170 3.23 26.80 -39.31
N LYS A 171 4.12 27.81 -39.39
CA LYS A 171 3.96 29.13 -38.76
C LYS A 171 3.62 29.05 -37.27
N LEU A 172 4.31 28.16 -36.57
CA LEU A 172 4.12 27.92 -35.15
C LEU A 172 4.93 28.91 -34.31
N PRO A 173 4.50 29.20 -33.06
CA PRO A 173 5.26 30.06 -32.16
C PRO A 173 6.69 29.55 -31.95
N GLN A 174 7.68 30.46 -31.95
CA GLN A 174 9.09 30.10 -31.76
C GLN A 174 9.40 29.62 -30.33
N THR A 175 8.48 29.87 -29.40
CA THR A 175 8.53 29.44 -28.01
C THR A 175 8.19 27.95 -27.86
N TRP A 176 7.61 27.33 -28.88
CA TRP A 176 7.24 25.92 -28.85
C TRP A 176 8.46 25.04 -29.09
N VAL A 177 8.83 24.28 -28.07
CA VAL A 177 9.95 23.35 -28.12
C VAL A 177 9.44 21.97 -28.51
N LEU A 178 9.81 21.48 -29.70
CA LEU A 178 9.42 20.16 -30.20
C LEU A 178 10.02 19.04 -29.33
N LYS A 179 9.16 18.18 -28.78
CA LYS A 179 9.54 17.06 -27.90
C LYS A 179 9.52 15.72 -28.62
N SER A 180 8.52 15.45 -29.45
CA SER A 180 8.40 14.17 -30.16
C SER A 180 7.47 14.24 -31.38
N GLN A 181 7.49 13.16 -32.18
CA GLN A 181 6.59 12.97 -33.32
C GLN A 181 5.96 11.58 -33.23
N LEU A 182 4.66 11.51 -32.92
CA LEU A 182 3.91 10.25 -32.86
C LEU A 182 3.29 9.97 -34.23
N VAL A 183 3.88 9.03 -34.96
CA VAL A 183 3.40 8.58 -36.28
C VAL A 183 2.29 7.56 -36.08
N PHE A 184 1.20 7.68 -36.85
CA PHE A 184 0.06 6.77 -36.76
C PHE A 184 -0.55 6.43 -38.12
N GLY A 185 -1.18 5.27 -38.20
CA GLY A 185 -1.90 4.78 -39.37
C GLY A 185 -2.49 3.38 -39.12
N LYS A 186 -3.26 2.86 -40.05
CA LYS A 186 -3.77 1.50 -39.95
C LYS A 186 -2.59 0.51 -40.08
N PRO A 187 -2.46 -0.46 -39.17
CA PRO A 187 -1.36 -1.41 -39.20
C PRO A 187 -1.52 -2.40 -40.37
N ILE A 188 -0.44 -2.68 -41.10
CA ILE A 188 -0.47 -3.61 -42.26
C ILE A 188 -0.76 -5.04 -41.83
N ASN A 189 -0.07 -5.51 -40.77
CA ASN A 189 -0.14 -6.89 -40.29
C ASN A 189 -0.91 -7.00 -38.96
N GLY A 190 -1.83 -6.07 -38.70
CA GLY A 190 -2.48 -5.94 -37.39
C GLY A 190 -1.53 -5.45 -36.29
N MET A 191 -1.98 -5.51 -35.03
CA MET A 191 -1.24 -4.99 -33.86
C MET A 191 -0.16 -5.98 -33.37
N VAL A 192 0.69 -6.45 -34.29
CA VAL A 192 1.76 -7.43 -34.05
C VAL A 192 3.10 -6.71 -33.94
N ARG A 193 3.96 -7.17 -33.02
CA ARG A 193 5.34 -6.67 -32.88
C ARG A 193 6.32 -7.54 -33.67
N ASP A 194 7.33 -6.90 -34.23
CA ASP A 194 8.45 -7.60 -34.87
C ASP A 194 9.34 -8.33 -33.86
N ARG A 195 9.34 -7.90 -32.59
CA ARG A 195 10.15 -8.47 -31.51
C ARG A 195 9.37 -8.54 -30.21
N ASP A 196 9.61 -9.60 -29.46
CA ASP A 196 9.02 -9.79 -28.14
C ASP A 196 9.47 -8.69 -27.17
N ARG A 197 8.55 -8.29 -26.30
CA ARG A 197 8.85 -7.36 -25.21
C ARG A 197 9.52 -8.13 -24.09
N THR A 198 10.76 -7.79 -23.78
CA THR A 198 11.41 -8.29 -22.59
C THR A 198 11.12 -7.38 -21.40
N TYR A 199 11.05 -7.97 -20.21
CA TYR A 199 10.85 -7.26 -18.95
C TYR A 199 11.97 -7.65 -17.99
N LYS A 200 12.55 -6.66 -17.31
CA LYS A 200 13.33 -6.93 -16.10
C LYS A 200 12.38 -7.40 -14.99
N PRO A 201 12.83 -8.24 -14.04
CA PRO A 201 12.04 -8.63 -12.88
C PRO A 201 11.41 -7.41 -12.20
N VAL A 202 10.16 -7.52 -11.75
CA VAL A 202 9.42 -6.40 -11.14
C VAL A 202 9.94 -6.12 -9.74
N GLU A 203 10.40 -7.17 -9.06
CA GLU A 203 10.96 -7.16 -7.71
C GLU A 203 12.19 -6.26 -7.62
N ASP A 204 12.98 -6.16 -8.69
CA ASP A 204 14.16 -5.28 -8.76
C ASP A 204 13.80 -3.79 -8.94
N ARG A 205 12.51 -3.48 -9.19
CA ARG A 205 12.04 -2.14 -9.58
C ARG A 205 10.92 -1.60 -8.70
N MET A 206 10.42 -2.40 -7.75
CA MET A 206 9.36 -2.02 -6.83
C MET A 206 9.70 -2.50 -5.42
N SER A 207 9.83 -1.57 -4.46
CA SER A 207 10.09 -1.91 -3.07
C SER A 207 8.79 -2.01 -2.26
N LEU A 208 8.69 -3.05 -1.42
CA LEU A 208 7.57 -3.29 -0.51
C LEU A 208 7.79 -2.72 0.91
N LEU A 209 8.80 -1.86 1.09
CA LEU A 209 9.24 -1.29 2.38
C LEU A 209 8.09 -0.80 3.27
N VAL A 210 7.20 0.02 2.71
CA VAL A 210 6.11 0.67 3.46
C VAL A 210 4.98 -0.32 3.79
N THR A 211 4.66 -1.23 2.87
CA THR A 211 3.62 -2.24 3.06
C THR A 211 3.92 -3.11 4.27
N ILE A 212 5.18 -3.54 4.42
CA ILE A 212 5.60 -4.39 5.54
C ILE A 212 5.51 -3.62 6.85
N PHE A 213 5.96 -2.36 6.89
CA PHE A 213 5.84 -1.51 8.09
C PHE A 213 4.38 -1.32 8.54
N ILE A 214 3.45 -1.11 7.61
CA ILE A 214 2.02 -0.95 7.93
C ILE A 214 1.44 -2.25 8.49
N ILE A 215 1.78 -3.41 7.93
CA ILE A 215 1.35 -4.72 8.45
C ILE A 215 1.84 -4.90 9.89
N GLU A 216 3.11 -4.59 10.17
CA GLU A 216 3.67 -4.64 11.53
C GLU A 216 2.94 -3.71 12.50
N LEU A 217 2.63 -2.49 12.06
CA LEU A 217 1.93 -1.49 12.87
C LEU A 217 0.51 -1.95 13.20
N ILE A 218 -0.23 -2.48 12.23
CA ILE A 218 -1.58 -3.02 12.46
C ILE A 218 -1.52 -4.19 13.45
N CYS A 219 -0.59 -5.12 13.26
CA CYS A 219 -0.38 -6.21 14.21
C CYS A 219 -0.08 -5.67 15.61
N TYR A 220 0.80 -4.68 15.75
CA TYR A 220 1.09 -4.04 17.03
C TYR A 220 -0.13 -3.35 17.65
N LEU A 221 -0.93 -2.64 16.87
CA LEU A 221 -2.14 -1.96 17.35
C LEU A 221 -3.20 -2.95 17.83
N VAL A 222 -3.45 -4.02 17.08
CA VAL A 222 -4.34 -5.11 17.50
C VAL A 222 -3.85 -5.75 18.81
N LEU A 223 -2.54 -5.89 18.97
CA LEU A 223 -1.92 -6.44 20.17
C LEU A 223 -1.92 -5.47 21.36
N SER A 224 -1.82 -4.16 21.14
CA SER A 224 -1.66 -3.14 22.19
C SER A 224 -2.99 -2.54 22.68
N ILE A 225 -3.95 -2.30 21.79
CA ILE A 225 -5.25 -1.69 22.14
C ILE A 225 -6.11 -2.66 22.97
N GLY A 226 -5.94 -3.97 22.81
CA GLY A 226 -6.63 -4.98 23.62
C GLY A 226 -6.15 -5.08 25.08
N ALA A 227 -5.10 -4.37 25.51
CA ALA A 227 -4.43 -4.64 26.79
C ALA A 227 -4.68 -3.61 27.91
N LYS A 228 -5.16 -2.40 27.64
CA LYS A 228 -5.14 -1.30 28.63
C LYS A 228 -6.46 -0.84 29.28
N PRO A 229 -7.65 -0.87 28.66
CA PRO A 229 -8.83 -0.29 29.33
C PRO A 229 -9.47 -1.16 30.42
N ILE A 230 -8.93 -2.34 30.75
CA ILE A 230 -9.62 -3.31 31.64
C ILE A 230 -8.77 -3.69 32.87
N ASN A 231 -7.48 -3.37 32.91
CA ASN A 231 -6.64 -3.70 34.07
C ASN A 231 -6.85 -2.75 35.26
N ASP A 232 -7.37 -1.55 35.02
CA ASP A 232 -7.53 -0.52 36.06
C ASP A 232 -8.88 -0.59 36.79
N SER A 233 -9.84 -1.42 36.35
CA SER A 233 -11.17 -1.52 36.98
C SER A 233 -11.40 -2.76 37.85
N VAL A 234 -10.44 -3.70 37.93
CA VAL A 234 -10.62 -4.96 38.71
C VAL A 234 -9.36 -5.35 39.51
N ARG A 235 -8.59 -4.37 40.00
CA ARG A 235 -7.40 -4.64 40.84
C ARG A 235 -7.48 -3.96 42.19
N LEU A 236 -8.44 -4.41 43.00
CA LEU A 236 -8.51 -4.17 44.45
C LEU A 236 -8.87 -5.48 45.16
N SER A 237 -7.97 -6.46 45.07
CA SER A 237 -7.63 -7.40 46.15
C SER A 237 -6.71 -8.49 45.60
N THR A 238 -5.74 -8.89 46.42
CA THR A 238 -4.76 -9.98 46.27
C THR A 238 -3.39 -9.59 45.71
N ILE A 239 -2.40 -9.85 46.57
CA ILE A 239 -0.96 -9.65 46.47
C ILE A 239 -0.32 -10.77 45.62
N ASP A 240 0.80 -10.40 44.98
CA ASP A 240 1.84 -11.20 44.32
C ASP A 240 1.51 -12.04 43.07
N VAL A 241 2.11 -11.62 41.94
CA VAL A 241 3.19 -12.30 41.20
C VAL A 241 3.52 -11.47 39.93
N LYS A 242 4.82 -11.34 39.63
CA LYS A 242 5.49 -10.75 38.46
C LYS A 242 4.59 -10.31 37.29
N ALA A 243 4.66 -9.01 36.97
CA ALA A 243 4.04 -8.41 35.80
C ALA A 243 4.71 -8.88 34.49
N ASP A 244 4.06 -9.79 33.76
CA ASP A 244 4.26 -9.93 32.31
C ASP A 244 3.13 -9.17 31.62
N SER A 245 3.47 -8.03 31.02
CA SER A 245 2.56 -7.07 30.42
C SER A 245 2.23 -7.42 28.97
N ARG A 246 1.45 -8.49 28.73
CA ARG A 246 1.01 -8.88 27.37
C ARG A 246 -0.42 -9.43 27.32
N LEU A 247 -1.34 -8.65 26.73
CA LEU A 247 -2.70 -8.99 26.24
C LEU A 247 -3.72 -9.62 27.23
N ILE A 248 -5.00 -9.52 26.85
CA ILE A 248 -6.18 -10.11 27.50
C ILE A 248 -5.84 -11.51 28.03
N PRO A 249 -5.82 -11.74 29.35
CA PRO A 249 -5.37 -13.02 29.85
C PRO A 249 -6.43 -14.09 29.53
N PRO A 250 -6.02 -15.33 29.22
CA PRO A 250 -6.90 -16.41 28.72
C PRO A 250 -8.20 -16.61 29.52
N HIS A 251 -8.16 -16.29 30.81
CA HIS A 251 -9.31 -16.28 31.71
C HIS A 251 -10.53 -15.45 31.24
N GLN A 252 -10.36 -14.38 30.46
CA GLN A 252 -11.45 -13.52 30.00
C GLN A 252 -12.18 -14.08 28.77
N LEU A 253 -11.45 -14.73 27.85
CA LEU A 253 -12.06 -15.41 26.70
C LEU A 253 -12.90 -16.60 27.17
N TRP A 254 -12.45 -17.30 28.20
CA TRP A 254 -13.21 -18.36 28.87
C TRP A 254 -14.51 -17.86 29.50
N GLN A 255 -14.51 -16.66 30.11
CA GLN A 255 -15.72 -16.06 30.68
C GLN A 255 -16.74 -15.64 29.62
N ILE A 256 -16.28 -15.11 28.49
CA ILE A 256 -17.15 -14.75 27.35
C ILE A 256 -17.69 -16.03 26.70
N TYR A 257 -16.85 -17.03 26.49
CA TYR A 257 -17.25 -18.34 25.96
C TYR A 257 -18.34 -18.99 26.81
N ASN A 258 -18.22 -18.95 28.14
CA ASN A 258 -19.23 -19.49 29.05
C ASN A 258 -20.51 -18.64 29.19
N ARG A 259 -20.54 -17.41 28.65
CA ARG A 259 -21.76 -16.58 28.56
C ARG A 259 -22.56 -16.84 27.29
N THR A 260 -21.95 -17.50 26.29
CA THR A 260 -22.65 -17.92 25.08
C THR A 260 -23.40 -19.24 25.33
N PRO A 261 -24.54 -19.50 24.66
CA PRO A 261 -25.39 -20.66 24.92
C PRO A 261 -24.80 -22.01 24.45
N LEU A 262 -23.48 -22.08 24.22
CA LEU A 262 -22.78 -23.32 23.95
C LEU A 262 -22.61 -24.12 25.26
N ALA A 263 -22.56 -25.45 25.14
CA ALA A 263 -22.81 -26.43 26.21
C ALA A 263 -22.06 -26.25 27.56
N SER A 264 -20.98 -25.44 27.63
CA SER A 264 -20.23 -25.19 28.88
C SER A 264 -20.96 -24.30 29.89
N SER A 265 -22.01 -23.58 29.49
CA SER A 265 -22.78 -22.71 30.41
C SER A 265 -23.49 -23.50 31.52
N LYS A 266 -23.91 -24.75 31.28
CA LYS A 266 -24.60 -25.59 32.28
C LYS A 266 -23.64 -26.11 33.34
N ASP A 267 -22.50 -26.67 32.92
CA ASP A 267 -21.47 -27.17 33.84
C ASP A 267 -20.87 -26.08 34.74
N PHE A 268 -20.75 -24.84 34.24
CA PHE A 268 -20.30 -23.69 35.02
C PHE A 268 -21.34 -23.27 36.07
N GLN A 269 -22.63 -23.25 35.72
CA GLN A 269 -23.72 -22.96 36.66
C GLN A 269 -23.82 -24.03 37.77
N ASP A 270 -23.66 -25.31 37.40
CA ASP A 270 -23.65 -26.42 38.35
C ASP A 270 -22.47 -26.32 39.32
N GLN A 271 -21.30 -25.90 38.87
CA GLN A 271 -20.14 -25.67 39.75
C GLN A 271 -20.40 -24.54 40.77
N VAL A 272 -20.98 -23.43 40.33
CA VAL A 272 -21.32 -22.30 41.22
C VAL A 272 -22.35 -22.73 42.26
N ARG A 273 -23.36 -23.50 41.84
CA ARG A 273 -24.38 -24.06 42.74
C ARG A 273 -23.78 -25.01 43.77
N LEU A 274 -22.99 -25.99 43.34
CA LEU A 274 -22.31 -26.94 44.23
C LEU A 274 -21.38 -26.23 45.22
N ARG A 275 -20.68 -25.17 44.79
CA ARG A 275 -19.85 -24.34 45.68
C ARG A 275 -20.68 -23.66 46.77
N GLN A 276 -21.83 -23.11 46.42
CA GLN A 276 -22.75 -22.50 47.39
C GLN A 276 -23.30 -23.54 48.37
N ASP A 277 -23.64 -24.74 47.87
CA ASP A 277 -24.14 -25.85 48.67
C ASP A 277 -23.08 -26.37 49.66
N VAL A 278 -21.83 -26.53 49.23
CA VAL A 278 -20.69 -26.90 50.11
C VAL A 278 -20.45 -25.86 51.20
N VAL A 279 -20.43 -24.56 50.84
CA VAL A 279 -20.23 -23.48 51.81
C VAL A 279 -21.41 -23.39 52.79
N ARG A 280 -22.64 -23.61 52.33
CA ARG A 280 -23.84 -23.64 53.18
C ARG A 280 -23.77 -24.79 54.18
N MET A 281 -23.55 -26.02 53.71
CA MET A 281 -23.45 -27.20 54.57
C MET A 281 -22.29 -27.08 55.57
N LYS A 282 -21.18 -26.45 55.19
CA LYS A 282 -20.05 -26.16 56.09
C LYS A 282 -20.42 -25.19 57.22
N ARG A 283 -21.23 -24.16 56.92
CA ARG A 283 -21.75 -23.23 57.95
C ARG A 283 -22.74 -23.93 58.88
N GLU A 284 -23.60 -24.79 58.34
CA GLU A 284 -24.54 -25.59 59.12
C GLU A 284 -23.81 -26.60 60.03
N LEU A 285 -22.75 -27.25 59.53
CA LEU A 285 -21.86 -28.13 60.31
C LEU A 285 -21.19 -27.42 61.49
N ALA A 286 -20.82 -26.15 61.31
CA ALA A 286 -20.21 -25.35 62.37
C ALA A 286 -21.23 -24.89 63.43
N GLY A 287 -22.53 -24.90 63.11
CA GLY A 287 -23.62 -24.51 64.00
C GLY A 287 -24.22 -25.65 64.84
N ILE A 288 -23.84 -26.91 64.58
CA ILE A 288 -24.36 -28.09 65.28
C ILE A 288 -23.28 -28.65 66.22
N SER A 289 -23.62 -28.83 67.51
CA SER A 289 -22.76 -29.52 68.48
C SER A 289 -22.58 -30.97 68.08
N ALA A 290 -21.32 -31.37 67.86
CA ALA A 290 -20.97 -32.75 67.50
C ALA A 290 -21.26 -33.76 68.62
N GLN A 291 -21.43 -33.30 69.86
CA GLN A 291 -21.66 -34.14 71.04
C GLN A 291 -23.15 -34.32 71.36
N ASP A 292 -23.95 -33.26 71.25
CA ASP A 292 -25.37 -33.28 71.64
C ASP A 292 -26.30 -33.78 70.52
N ASP A 293 -25.91 -33.59 69.25
CA ASP A 293 -26.73 -33.87 68.06
C ASP A 293 -25.96 -34.75 67.05
N PHE A 294 -25.20 -35.73 67.54
CA PHE A 294 -24.28 -36.56 66.74
C PHE A 294 -24.93 -37.18 65.49
N ALA A 295 -26.18 -37.65 65.59
CA ALA A 295 -26.89 -38.25 64.46
C ALA A 295 -27.14 -37.25 63.31
N LYS A 296 -27.49 -36.00 63.65
CA LYS A 296 -27.69 -34.92 62.66
C LYS A 296 -26.35 -34.45 62.10
N TRP A 297 -25.35 -34.28 62.96
CA TRP A 297 -23.99 -33.90 62.58
C TRP A 297 -23.36 -34.92 61.62
N ALA A 298 -23.46 -36.22 61.92
CA ALA A 298 -22.91 -37.29 61.09
C ALA A 298 -23.62 -37.38 59.72
N LYS A 299 -24.94 -37.18 59.67
CA LYS A 299 -25.70 -37.16 58.41
C LYS A 299 -25.32 -35.96 57.54
N LEU A 300 -25.23 -34.77 58.13
CA LEU A 300 -24.86 -33.55 57.41
C LEU A 300 -23.41 -33.59 56.93
N ARG A 301 -22.49 -34.18 57.71
CA ARG A 301 -21.11 -34.40 57.30
C ARG A 301 -20.98 -35.31 56.08
N ARG A 302 -21.72 -36.42 56.04
CA ARG A 302 -21.77 -37.30 54.86
C ARG A 302 -22.32 -36.59 53.61
N GLN A 303 -23.33 -35.72 53.80
CA GLN A 303 -23.88 -34.91 52.71
C GLN A 303 -22.88 -33.87 52.21
N HIS A 304 -22.17 -33.20 53.12
CA HIS A 304 -21.09 -32.27 52.79
C HIS A 304 -19.95 -32.98 52.04
N ASP A 305 -19.49 -34.14 52.53
CA ASP A 305 -18.39 -34.88 51.92
C ASP A 305 -18.77 -35.37 50.52
N LYS A 306 -20.01 -35.83 50.31
CA LYS A 306 -20.54 -36.18 48.99
C LYS A 306 -20.63 -34.96 48.05
N ALA A 307 -21.14 -33.83 48.55
CA ALA A 307 -21.23 -32.59 47.77
C ALA A 307 -19.84 -32.02 47.41
N MET A 308 -18.86 -32.16 48.31
CA MET A 308 -17.47 -31.78 48.08
C MET A 308 -16.83 -32.65 47.00
N GLU A 309 -17.06 -33.97 47.03
CA GLU A 309 -16.56 -34.89 46.00
C GLU A 309 -17.15 -34.58 44.61
N GLU A 310 -18.44 -34.28 44.54
CA GLU A 310 -19.10 -33.85 43.29
C GLU A 310 -18.57 -32.49 42.79
N TYR A 311 -18.34 -31.54 43.70
CA TYR A 311 -17.73 -30.26 43.40
C TYR A 311 -16.31 -30.41 42.85
N ASP A 312 -15.46 -31.23 43.49
CA ASP A 312 -14.07 -31.43 43.07
C ASP A 312 -13.98 -32.14 41.71
N LYS A 313 -14.85 -33.12 41.44
CA LYS A 313 -14.96 -33.77 40.11
C LYS A 313 -15.34 -32.78 39.02
N LYS A 314 -16.37 -31.95 39.24
CA LYS A 314 -16.79 -30.92 38.28
C LYS A 314 -15.74 -29.83 38.11
N ALA A 315 -15.07 -29.42 39.20
CA ALA A 315 -13.99 -28.44 39.15
C ALA A 315 -12.78 -28.94 38.34
N ALA A 316 -12.40 -30.22 38.50
CA ALA A 316 -11.34 -30.85 37.73
C ALA A 316 -11.66 -30.92 36.22
N ALA A 317 -12.89 -31.33 35.87
CA ALA A 317 -13.34 -31.39 34.48
C ALA A 317 -13.37 -30.00 33.81
N LEU A 318 -13.86 -28.99 34.54
CA LEU A 318 -13.89 -27.61 34.05
C LEU A 318 -12.48 -27.03 33.88
N SER A 319 -11.57 -27.34 34.80
CA SER A 319 -10.16 -26.94 34.72
C SER A 319 -9.46 -27.54 33.49
N ALA A 320 -9.71 -28.82 33.19
CA ALA A 320 -9.17 -29.49 32.00
C ALA A 320 -9.73 -28.91 30.68
N SER A 321 -11.05 -28.64 30.65
CA SER A 321 -11.71 -27.99 29.50
C SER A 321 -11.17 -26.58 29.27
N ARG A 322 -10.99 -25.82 30.35
CA ARG A 322 -10.39 -24.49 30.33
C ARG A 322 -8.95 -24.51 29.80
N SER A 323 -8.12 -25.41 30.29
CA SER A 323 -6.73 -25.57 29.80
C SER A 323 -6.69 -25.87 28.30
N SER A 324 -7.57 -26.77 27.83
CA SER A 324 -7.67 -27.11 26.40
C SER A 324 -8.14 -25.93 25.55
N PHE A 325 -9.06 -25.11 26.06
CA PHE A 325 -9.50 -23.88 25.41
C PHE A 325 -8.38 -22.85 25.34
N ASP A 326 -7.64 -22.63 26.44
CA ASP A 326 -6.54 -21.67 26.51
C ASP A 326 -5.40 -22.03 25.53
N ILE A 327 -5.09 -23.32 25.39
CA ILE A 327 -4.12 -23.82 24.40
C ILE A 327 -4.60 -23.52 22.97
N LYS A 328 -5.87 -23.83 22.65
CA LYS A 328 -6.43 -23.61 21.30
C LYS A 328 -6.52 -22.12 20.97
N ALA A 329 -7.00 -21.28 21.89
CA ALA A 329 -7.07 -19.84 21.71
C ALA A 329 -5.68 -19.22 21.54
N THR A 330 -4.69 -19.71 22.30
CA THR A 330 -3.29 -19.28 22.17
C THR A 330 -2.71 -19.69 20.81
N ALA A 331 -2.97 -20.92 20.36
CA ALA A 331 -2.51 -21.42 19.07
C ALA A 331 -3.13 -20.63 17.91
N ILE A 332 -4.46 -20.43 17.91
CA ILE A 332 -5.16 -19.63 16.89
C ILE A 332 -4.60 -18.21 16.85
N ARG A 333 -4.42 -17.58 18.02
CA ARG A 333 -3.84 -16.24 18.12
C ARG A 333 -2.43 -16.18 17.52
N TRP A 334 -1.57 -17.14 17.87
CA TRP A 334 -0.21 -17.21 17.34
C TRP A 334 -0.21 -17.39 15.83
N THR A 335 -1.06 -18.28 15.30
CA THR A 335 -1.18 -18.54 13.85
C THR A 335 -1.67 -17.31 13.09
N CYS A 336 -2.70 -16.62 13.57
CA CYS A 336 -3.27 -15.46 12.89
C CYS A 336 -2.35 -14.23 12.93
N THR A 337 -1.54 -14.07 13.97
CA THR A 337 -0.67 -12.89 14.14
C THR A 337 0.75 -13.14 13.64
N ARG A 338 1.40 -14.20 14.14
CA ARG A 338 2.79 -14.54 13.80
C ARG A 338 2.91 -15.53 12.66
N GLY A 339 1.96 -16.47 12.53
CA GLY A 339 1.98 -17.47 11.45
C GLY A 339 1.88 -16.84 10.05
N LEU A 340 0.92 -15.93 9.84
CA LEU A 340 0.78 -15.21 8.56
C LEU A 340 2.02 -14.37 8.24
N GLN A 341 2.59 -13.71 9.25
CA GLN A 341 3.80 -12.91 9.14
C GLN A 341 5.00 -13.77 8.73
N ILE A 342 5.18 -14.94 9.36
CA ILE A 342 6.24 -15.90 9.03
C ILE A 342 6.04 -16.46 7.62
N ALA A 343 4.80 -16.73 7.20
CA ALA A 343 4.51 -17.22 5.84
C ALA A 343 4.88 -16.19 4.77
N LEU A 344 4.52 -14.91 4.97
CA LEU A 344 4.90 -13.81 4.08
C LEU A 344 6.42 -13.61 4.04
N GLN A 345 7.06 -13.62 5.22
CA GLN A 345 8.52 -13.56 5.33
C GLN A 345 9.18 -14.70 4.58
N PHE A 346 8.67 -15.93 4.73
CA PHE A 346 9.19 -17.12 4.06
C PHE A 346 9.10 -17.01 2.52
N TRP A 347 7.95 -16.55 2.02
CA TRP A 347 7.71 -16.40 0.59
C TRP A 347 8.66 -15.39 -0.06
N HIS A 348 8.98 -14.30 0.65
CA HIS A 348 9.87 -13.23 0.18
C HIS A 348 11.32 -13.35 0.64
N THR A 349 11.76 -14.53 1.09
CA THR A 349 13.13 -14.72 1.61
C THR A 349 14.26 -14.46 0.60
N LYS A 350 13.98 -14.58 -0.70
CA LYS A 350 14.99 -14.41 -1.76
C LYS A 350 15.08 -12.98 -2.29
N THR A 351 14.10 -12.14 -1.98
CA THR A 351 14.01 -10.76 -2.49
C THR A 351 14.53 -9.78 -1.43
N PRO A 352 15.63 -9.04 -1.69
CA PRO A 352 16.07 -7.99 -0.79
C PRO A 352 15.03 -6.86 -0.73
N ILE A 353 14.74 -6.35 0.46
CA ILE A 353 13.81 -5.22 0.64
C ILE A 353 14.43 -3.92 0.16
N PHE A 354 15.70 -3.73 0.51
CA PHE A 354 16.55 -2.68 -0.01
C PHE A 354 17.97 -3.21 -0.14
N THR A 355 18.68 -2.69 -1.15
CA THR A 355 20.06 -3.03 -1.43
C THR A 355 20.99 -1.92 -0.95
N TYR A 356 22.22 -2.28 -0.63
CA TYR A 356 23.28 -1.34 -0.28
C TYR A 356 24.53 -1.64 -1.12
N PRO A 357 25.41 -0.64 -1.37
CA PRO A 357 26.66 -0.86 -2.08
C PRO A 357 27.49 -1.95 -1.40
N ARG A 358 28.08 -2.87 -2.19
CA ARG A 358 28.89 -3.98 -1.65
C ARG A 358 30.14 -3.46 -0.94
N GLY A 359 30.47 -4.05 0.21
CA GLY A 359 31.66 -3.71 0.99
C GLY A 359 31.45 -2.62 2.05
N TRP A 360 30.22 -2.14 2.23
CA TRP A 360 29.88 -1.24 3.33
C TRP A 360 29.94 -1.92 4.70
N PHE A 361 29.71 -3.23 4.74
CA PHE A 361 29.75 -4.02 5.95
C PHE A 361 30.70 -5.21 5.80
N PRO A 362 31.35 -5.65 6.90
CA PRO A 362 32.01 -6.95 6.98
C PRO A 362 31.05 -8.09 6.63
N TRP A 363 31.57 -9.18 6.04
CA TRP A 363 30.78 -10.32 5.55
C TRP A 363 29.87 -10.94 6.64
N GLN A 364 30.27 -10.88 7.91
CA GLN A 364 29.48 -11.36 9.03
C GLN A 364 28.17 -10.56 9.20
N ILE A 365 28.25 -9.24 9.04
CA ILE A 365 27.08 -8.36 9.13
C ILE A 365 26.22 -8.52 7.87
N GLU A 366 26.82 -8.64 6.69
CA GLU A 366 26.07 -8.92 5.46
C GLU A 366 25.31 -10.24 5.55
N TRP A 367 25.90 -11.27 6.18
CA TRP A 367 25.23 -12.54 6.44
C TRP A 367 24.02 -12.41 7.37
N ILE A 368 24.15 -11.63 8.46
CA ILE A 368 23.03 -11.36 9.38
C ILE A 368 21.92 -10.59 8.64
N LEU A 369 22.28 -9.54 7.90
CA LEU A 369 21.34 -8.73 7.14
C LEU A 369 20.60 -9.54 6.06
N GLY A 370 21.27 -10.54 5.46
CA GLY A 370 20.71 -11.42 4.44
C GLY A 370 19.96 -12.64 4.98
N PHE A 371 20.03 -12.94 6.28
CA PHE A 371 19.41 -14.15 6.84
C PHE A 371 17.88 -14.14 6.65
N PRO A 372 17.23 -15.22 6.15
CA PRO A 372 17.78 -16.56 5.97
C PRO A 372 18.30 -16.91 4.56
N ARG A 373 17.87 -16.22 3.49
CA ARG A 373 18.22 -16.57 2.09
C ARG A 373 18.38 -15.38 1.13
N CYS A 374 18.48 -14.16 1.64
CA CYS A 374 18.68 -12.98 0.80
C CYS A 374 20.13 -12.93 0.28
N PRO A 375 20.35 -12.58 -1.00
CA PRO A 375 21.70 -12.44 -1.55
C PRO A 375 22.49 -11.33 -0.85
N TYR A 376 23.83 -11.48 -0.83
CA TYR A 376 24.76 -10.47 -0.28
C TYR A 376 24.59 -9.11 -0.97
N GLY A 377 24.62 -8.03 -0.19
CA GLY A 377 24.34 -6.67 -0.66
C GLY A 377 22.87 -6.23 -0.53
N GLY A 378 22.06 -6.95 0.26
CA GLY A 378 20.68 -6.60 0.55
C GLY A 378 20.24 -6.99 1.96
N VAL A 379 19.17 -6.34 2.43
CA VAL A 379 18.54 -6.64 3.73
C VAL A 379 17.30 -7.50 3.50
N SER A 380 17.21 -8.61 4.24
CA SER A 380 16.10 -9.55 4.15
C SER A 380 14.82 -9.01 4.78
N ILE A 381 13.69 -9.57 4.36
CA ILE A 381 12.39 -9.26 4.96
C ILE A 381 12.31 -9.58 6.45
N ASN A 382 12.99 -10.62 6.92
CA ASN A 382 13.00 -10.99 8.32
C ASN A 382 13.70 -9.95 9.18
N VAL A 383 14.88 -9.48 8.73
CA VAL A 383 15.67 -8.48 9.46
C VAL A 383 14.94 -7.14 9.50
N TRP A 384 14.35 -6.73 8.37
CA TRP A 384 13.56 -5.50 8.31
C TRP A 384 12.31 -5.57 9.18
N SER A 385 11.53 -6.64 9.07
CA SER A 385 10.31 -6.85 9.86
C SER A 385 10.59 -6.87 11.36
N ASN A 386 11.68 -7.52 11.79
CA ASN A 386 12.12 -7.49 13.19
C ASN A 386 12.52 -6.08 13.63
N THR A 387 13.23 -5.34 12.79
CA THR A 387 13.61 -3.94 13.06
C THR A 387 12.37 -3.05 13.21
N CYS A 388 11.41 -3.17 12.30
CA CYS A 388 10.12 -2.47 12.38
C CYS A 388 9.38 -2.81 13.68
N SER A 389 9.29 -4.10 14.04
CA SER A 389 8.68 -4.55 15.31
C SER A 389 9.32 -3.90 16.54
N VAL A 390 10.66 -3.82 16.59
CA VAL A 390 11.39 -3.17 17.69
C VAL A 390 11.11 -1.67 17.73
N VAL A 391 11.20 -0.99 16.59
CA VAL A 391 10.94 0.45 16.49
C VAL A 391 9.51 0.78 16.93
N ILE A 392 8.52 0.03 16.44
CA ILE A 392 7.12 0.22 16.79
C ILE A 392 6.90 0.00 18.29
N ALA A 393 7.53 -1.01 18.89
CA ALA A 393 7.43 -1.25 20.33
C ALA A 393 7.99 -0.08 21.16
N LEU A 394 9.20 0.38 20.83
CA LEU A 394 9.85 1.51 21.52
C LEU A 394 9.05 2.81 21.38
N VAL A 395 8.59 3.13 20.18
CA VAL A 395 7.77 4.32 19.92
C VAL A 395 6.42 4.20 20.64
N GLY A 396 5.79 3.04 20.59
CA GLY A 396 4.50 2.81 21.26
C GLY A 396 4.60 2.91 22.79
N GLU A 397 5.71 2.48 23.38
CA GLU A 397 5.99 2.71 24.81
C GLU A 397 6.14 4.20 25.11
N LEU A 398 6.95 4.92 24.33
CA LEU A 398 7.18 6.35 24.50
C LEU A 398 5.90 7.17 24.35
N VAL A 399 5.07 6.86 23.35
CA VAL A 399 3.73 7.43 23.19
C VAL A 399 2.84 7.09 24.39
N GLY A 400 2.89 5.85 24.87
CA GLY A 400 2.18 5.43 26.08
C GLY A 400 2.60 6.22 27.33
N TYR A 401 3.89 6.50 27.50
CA TYR A 401 4.41 7.35 28.58
C TYR A 401 3.98 8.80 28.41
N ALA A 402 4.08 9.36 27.20
CA ALA A 402 3.64 10.72 26.91
C ALA A 402 2.14 10.90 27.16
N LEU A 403 1.30 9.95 26.77
CA LEU A 403 -0.14 9.96 27.03
C LEU A 403 -0.45 9.92 28.52
N LYS A 404 0.23 9.06 29.29
CA LYS A 404 0.10 9.03 30.75
C LYS A 404 0.52 10.34 31.38
N TYR A 405 1.65 10.92 30.95
CA TYR A 405 2.12 12.21 31.42
C TYR A 405 1.11 13.33 31.13
N VAL A 406 0.54 13.39 29.92
CA VAL A 406 -0.50 14.36 29.56
C VAL A 406 -1.77 14.15 30.40
N GLN A 407 -2.19 12.91 30.61
CA GLN A 407 -3.33 12.59 31.48
C GLN A 407 -3.10 13.05 32.93
N GLU A 408 -1.90 12.85 33.46
CA GLU A 408 -1.51 13.25 34.82
C GLU A 408 -1.39 14.77 34.97
N VAL A 409 -0.85 15.48 33.97
CA VAL A 409 -0.85 16.94 33.94
C VAL A 409 -2.27 17.49 33.84
N ARG A 410 -3.16 16.82 33.11
CA ARG A 410 -4.57 17.22 32.97
C ARG A 410 -5.36 16.99 34.26
N SER A 411 -5.07 15.93 35.02
CA SER A 411 -5.72 15.66 36.32
C SER A 411 -5.21 16.57 37.45
N ARG A 412 -4.00 17.12 37.32
CA ARG A 412 -3.42 18.09 38.28
C ARG A 412 -3.86 19.54 38.09
N ARG A 413 -4.69 19.88 37.07
CA ARG A 413 -5.26 21.24 36.96
C ARG A 413 -6.19 21.51 38.16
N PRO A 414 -5.96 22.56 38.97
CA PRO A 414 -6.79 22.83 40.14
C PRO A 414 -8.24 23.13 39.72
N GLN A 415 -9.20 22.44 40.34
CA GLN A 415 -10.61 22.81 40.27
C GLN A 415 -10.75 24.27 40.72
N LYS A 416 -11.34 25.12 39.87
CA LYS A 416 -11.70 26.49 40.23
C LYS A 416 -12.53 26.45 41.52
N THR A 417 -11.96 26.92 42.62
CA THR A 417 -12.65 27.09 43.90
C THR A 417 -13.83 28.03 43.69
N LYS A 418 -15.05 27.53 43.92
CA LYS A 418 -16.25 28.38 43.98
C LYS A 418 -16.04 29.38 45.12
N GLN A 419 -16.03 30.68 44.79
CA GLN A 419 -16.02 31.74 45.80
C GLN A 419 -17.25 31.60 46.73
N PRO A 420 -17.11 31.79 48.05
CA PRO A 420 -18.26 31.82 48.94
C PRO A 420 -19.10 33.07 48.65
N GLN A 421 -20.42 32.89 48.53
CA GLN A 421 -21.39 33.98 48.49
C GLN A 421 -21.20 34.89 49.71
N LYS A 422 -20.95 36.18 49.46
CA LYS A 422 -21.04 37.21 50.49
C LYS A 422 -22.47 37.27 51.00
N THR A 423 -22.67 36.85 52.25
CA THR A 423 -23.82 37.23 53.06
C THR A 423 -23.85 38.74 53.20
N LYS A 424 -24.92 39.38 52.70
CA LYS A 424 -25.26 40.76 53.07
C LYS A 424 -25.82 40.72 54.49
N ALA A 425 -25.20 41.44 55.41
CA ALA A 425 -25.81 41.86 56.66
C ALA A 425 -25.43 43.32 56.93
N ASN A 426 -26.50 44.11 57.09
CA ASN A 426 -26.63 45.53 57.48
C ASN A 426 -26.20 46.59 56.46
#